data_AF-A0A1W1HA77-F1
#
_entry.id   AF-A0A1W1HA77-F1
#
_cell.length_a   1.000
_cell.length_b   1.000
_cell.length_c   1.000
_cell.angle_alpha   90.00
_cell.angle_beta   90.00
_cell.angle_gamma   90.00
#
_symmetry.space_group_name_H-M   'P 1'
#
loop_
_entity.id
_entity.type
_entity.pdbx_description
1 polymer ?
#
loop_
_entity_poly.entity_id
_entity_poly.type
_entity_poly.pdbx_seq_one_letter_code
_entity_poly.pdbx_strand_id
1 'polypeptide(L)'
;MKDFYHLKRDNNPLREDAFTLSCLGKLFPASSSDFNRCGDLLASLLDKSLLEHHLEDRILIVGLTESGIIPAFLMYLEANRRDLNPHLVYSTRRPIPGIAFNERHSHGPDHILPLTDCCFKEIWIVEDEITSGNTVLDLINKLNEYLEIERVRIFAFADFRSSQQSQHLISYAEKINICCTVHTPALFRKQKQNPKVEAKHQSLKMEMKQQKLKMEKKQQKLKMEKKQ
;
A
#
# COMPACT_ATOMS: atom_id res chain seq x y z
N MET A 1 -23.81 4.42 -9.12
CA MET A 1 -23.03 5.36 -8.29
C MET A 1 -21.58 5.30 -8.74
N LYS A 2 -20.77 6.34 -8.55
CA LYS A 2 -19.35 6.31 -8.93
C LYS A 2 -18.59 5.41 -7.95
N ASP A 3 -17.79 4.47 -8.43
CA ASP A 3 -17.05 3.54 -7.55
C ASP A 3 -15.76 4.13 -6.99
N PHE A 4 -15.26 5.18 -7.63
CA PHE A 4 -13.96 5.77 -7.36
C PHE A 4 -14.08 7.28 -7.20
N TYR A 5 -13.52 7.82 -6.14
CA TYR A 5 -13.57 9.24 -5.83
C TYR A 5 -12.15 9.80 -5.74
N HIS A 6 -11.88 10.81 -6.55
CA HIS A 6 -10.71 11.67 -6.39
C HIS A 6 -11.17 12.92 -5.64
N LEU A 7 -10.52 13.19 -4.53
CA LEU A 7 -10.89 14.21 -3.55
C LEU A 7 -9.75 15.21 -3.38
N LYS A 8 -10.09 16.41 -2.91
CA LYS A 8 -9.12 17.36 -2.39
C LYS A 8 -9.22 17.47 -0.88
N ARG A 9 -8.08 17.58 -0.21
CA ARG A 9 -7.96 17.81 1.24
C ARG A 9 -7.70 19.29 1.49
N ASP A 10 -8.62 19.96 2.18
CA ASP A 10 -8.52 21.40 2.43
C ASP A 10 -7.40 21.77 3.43
N ASN A 11 -7.02 20.86 4.33
CA ASN A 11 -6.07 21.11 5.43
C ASN A 11 -4.77 20.28 5.35
N ASN A 12 -4.40 19.77 4.17
CA ASN A 12 -3.14 19.04 4.00
C ASN A 12 -2.42 19.44 2.71
N PRO A 13 -1.70 20.58 2.70
CA PRO A 13 -1.03 21.10 1.49
C PRO A 13 0.07 20.17 0.95
N LEU A 14 0.55 19.21 1.75
CA LEU A 14 1.53 18.21 1.30
C LEU A 14 0.87 17.02 0.57
N ARG A 15 -0.43 16.80 0.80
CA ARG A 15 -1.26 15.75 0.22
C ARG A 15 -2.63 16.31 -0.12
N GLU A 16 -2.65 17.27 -1.05
CA GLU A 16 -3.92 17.87 -1.48
C GLU A 16 -4.83 16.85 -2.14
N ASP A 17 -4.29 15.90 -2.91
CA ASP A 17 -5.05 14.86 -3.58
C ASP A 17 -5.28 13.65 -2.64
N ALA A 18 -6.50 13.08 -2.68
CA ALA A 18 -6.86 11.87 -1.97
C ALA A 18 -7.77 10.97 -2.82
N PHE A 19 -7.68 9.66 -2.61
CA PHE A 19 -8.48 8.68 -3.31
C PHE A 19 -9.30 7.86 -2.31
N THR A 20 -10.51 7.45 -2.73
CA THR A 20 -11.33 6.51 -1.97
C THR A 20 -12.31 5.76 -2.87
N LEU A 21 -12.79 4.61 -2.39
CA LEU A 21 -13.72 3.73 -3.09
C LEU A 21 -15.08 3.78 -2.41
N SER A 22 -16.15 3.61 -3.18
CA SER A 22 -17.52 3.51 -2.64
C SER A 22 -17.65 2.41 -1.60
N CYS A 23 -17.05 1.24 -1.85
CA CYS A 23 -17.11 0.08 -0.96
C CYS A 23 -16.41 0.28 0.39
N LEU A 24 -15.60 1.33 0.57
CA LEU A 24 -14.98 1.64 1.87
C LEU A 24 -15.93 2.38 2.81
N GLY A 25 -17.06 2.91 2.33
CA GLY A 25 -18.01 3.62 3.17
C GLY A 25 -17.51 4.96 3.73
N LYS A 26 -16.38 5.50 3.24
CA LYS A 26 -15.70 6.68 3.82
C LYS A 26 -16.44 7.99 3.56
N LEU A 27 -17.14 8.11 2.42
CA LEU A 27 -17.87 9.33 2.04
C LEU A 27 -19.39 9.18 2.21
N PHE A 28 -19.90 8.00 1.85
CA PHE A 28 -21.31 7.65 1.90
C PHE A 28 -21.42 6.21 2.39
N PRO A 29 -22.56 5.79 2.97
CA PRO A 29 -22.79 4.40 3.33
C PRO A 29 -22.57 3.47 2.11
N ALA A 30 -21.76 2.43 2.31
CA ALA A 30 -21.58 1.41 1.28
C ALA A 30 -22.84 0.53 1.17
N SER A 31 -23.28 0.29 -0.06
CA SER A 31 -24.36 -0.65 -0.39
C SER A 31 -23.81 -2.01 -0.80
N SER A 32 -24.65 -3.05 -0.78
CA SER A 32 -24.31 -4.37 -1.34
C SER A 32 -23.82 -4.28 -2.79
N SER A 33 -24.37 -3.34 -3.56
CA SER A 33 -23.95 -3.12 -4.95
C SER A 33 -22.52 -2.61 -5.06
N ASP A 34 -22.03 -1.83 -4.08
CA ASP A 34 -20.66 -1.32 -4.06
C ASP A 34 -19.67 -2.46 -3.78
N PHE A 35 -20.01 -3.34 -2.84
CA PHE A 35 -19.20 -4.54 -2.56
C PHE A 35 -19.14 -5.48 -3.77
N ASN A 36 -20.26 -5.73 -4.45
CA ASN A 36 -20.28 -6.56 -5.64
C ASN A 36 -19.38 -6.00 -6.73
N ARG A 37 -19.48 -4.69 -7.05
CA ARG A 37 -18.63 -4.08 -8.08
C ARG A 37 -17.15 -4.07 -7.72
N CYS A 38 -16.80 -3.78 -6.46
CA CYS A 38 -15.42 -3.89 -5.99
C CYS A 38 -14.91 -5.35 -6.05
N GLY A 39 -15.76 -6.32 -5.69
CA GLY A 39 -15.48 -7.74 -5.78
C GLY A 39 -15.24 -8.22 -7.22
N ASP A 40 -16.12 -7.87 -8.15
CA ASP A 40 -16.00 -8.20 -9.58
C ASP A 40 -14.70 -7.66 -10.19
N LEU A 41 -14.29 -6.45 -9.78
CA LEU A 41 -13.01 -5.87 -10.18
C LEU A 41 -11.82 -6.69 -9.65
N LEU A 42 -11.84 -7.07 -8.37
CA LEU A 42 -10.78 -7.92 -7.80
C LEU A 42 -10.77 -9.31 -8.43
N ALA A 43 -11.93 -9.89 -8.72
CA ALA A 43 -12.06 -11.17 -9.43
C ALA A 43 -11.40 -11.10 -10.82
N SER A 44 -11.64 -10.03 -11.57
CA SER A 44 -11.01 -9.82 -12.88
C SER A 44 -9.49 -9.63 -12.77
N LEU A 45 -8.99 -8.98 -11.71
CA LEU A 45 -7.55 -8.85 -11.47
C LEU A 45 -6.94 -10.20 -11.08
N LEU A 46 -7.64 -10.98 -10.25
CA LEU A 46 -7.23 -12.31 -9.86
C LEU A 46 -7.11 -13.19 -11.11
N ASP A 47 -8.13 -13.24 -11.98
CA ASP A 47 -8.10 -13.99 -13.25
C ASP A 47 -6.83 -13.71 -14.05
N LYS A 48 -6.51 -12.43 -14.25
CA LYS A 48 -5.31 -12.02 -14.99
C LYS A 48 -4.04 -12.48 -14.30
N SER A 49 -3.97 -12.32 -12.99
CA SER A 49 -2.80 -12.76 -12.23
C SER A 49 -2.57 -14.27 -12.38
N LEU A 50 -3.63 -15.09 -12.33
CA LEU A 50 -3.53 -16.55 -12.40
C LEU A 50 -3.07 -17.05 -13.78
N LEU A 51 -3.23 -16.26 -14.84
CA LEU A 51 -2.70 -16.58 -16.16
C LEU A 51 -1.19 -16.38 -16.26
N GLU A 52 -0.62 -15.49 -15.45
CA GLU A 52 0.81 -15.14 -15.53
C GLU A 52 1.70 -16.16 -14.81
N HIS A 53 1.23 -16.70 -13.68
CA HIS A 53 2.02 -17.57 -12.82
C HIS A 53 1.15 -18.60 -12.10
N HIS A 54 1.69 -19.81 -11.90
CA HIS A 54 1.06 -20.84 -11.06
C HIS A 54 0.88 -20.36 -9.61
N LEU A 55 -0.08 -20.96 -8.92
CA LEU A 55 -0.31 -20.75 -7.49
C LEU A 55 0.41 -21.80 -6.67
N GLU A 56 0.87 -21.39 -5.50
CA GLU A 56 1.23 -22.31 -4.42
C GLU A 56 -0.02 -22.75 -3.65
N ASP A 57 0.07 -23.90 -2.97
CA ASP A 57 -1.06 -24.54 -2.28
C ASP A 57 -1.66 -23.75 -1.12
N ARG A 58 -0.91 -22.82 -0.51
CA ARG A 58 -1.34 -22.02 0.65
C ARG A 58 -1.05 -20.54 0.44
N ILE A 59 -2.11 -19.75 0.49
CA ILE A 59 -2.07 -18.31 0.17
C ILE A 59 -2.28 -17.49 1.44
N LEU A 60 -1.34 -16.60 1.76
CA LEU A 60 -1.53 -15.59 2.80
C LEU A 60 -2.03 -14.29 2.17
N ILE A 61 -3.30 -13.94 2.42
CA ILE A 61 -3.87 -12.65 2.07
C ILE A 61 -3.62 -11.67 3.22
N VAL A 62 -2.95 -10.57 2.91
CA VAL A 62 -2.63 -9.49 3.85
C VAL A 62 -3.37 -8.21 3.45
N GLY A 63 -4.20 -7.69 4.35
CA GLY A 63 -4.78 -6.35 4.24
C GLY A 63 -4.19 -5.41 5.29
N LEU A 64 -3.87 -4.17 4.92
CA LEU A 64 -3.36 -3.20 5.89
C LEU A 64 -4.51 -2.47 6.58
N THR A 65 -4.41 -2.30 7.90
CA THR A 65 -5.33 -1.40 8.59
C THR A 65 -5.06 0.05 8.14
N GLU A 66 -6.06 0.89 7.96
CA GLU A 66 -7.50 0.61 8.04
C GLU A 66 -8.10 0.29 6.66
N SER A 67 -7.56 0.87 5.59
CA SER A 67 -8.21 0.91 4.28
C SER A 67 -8.16 -0.40 3.50
N GLY A 68 -7.17 -1.24 3.76
CA GLY A 68 -7.02 -2.58 3.20
C GLY A 68 -8.00 -3.61 3.72
N ILE A 69 -8.74 -3.29 4.80
CA ILE A 69 -9.64 -4.26 5.45
C ILE A 69 -10.68 -4.80 4.46
N ILE A 70 -11.39 -3.90 3.79
CA ILE A 70 -12.44 -4.27 2.84
C ILE A 70 -11.86 -4.91 1.56
N PRO A 71 -10.86 -4.33 0.87
CA PRO A 71 -10.21 -4.96 -0.27
C PRO A 71 -9.75 -6.40 0.00
N ALA A 72 -9.02 -6.63 1.09
CA ALA A 72 -8.52 -7.96 1.42
C ALA A 72 -9.64 -8.92 1.81
N PHE A 73 -10.71 -8.45 2.47
CA PHE A 73 -11.87 -9.29 2.75
C PHE A 73 -12.58 -9.75 1.47
N LEU A 74 -12.79 -8.84 0.52
CA LEU A 74 -13.40 -9.19 -0.76
C LEU A 74 -12.54 -10.18 -1.55
N MET A 75 -11.21 -10.00 -1.54
CA MET A 75 -10.29 -10.96 -2.15
C MET A 75 -10.35 -12.32 -1.46
N TYR A 76 -10.43 -12.36 -0.13
CA TYR A 76 -10.58 -13.61 0.63
C TYR A 76 -11.88 -14.34 0.28
N LEU A 77 -13.01 -13.64 0.16
CA LEU A 77 -14.28 -14.24 -0.27
C LEU A 77 -14.15 -14.83 -1.69
N GLU A 78 -13.54 -14.09 -2.61
CA GLU A 78 -13.35 -14.56 -3.99
C GLU A 78 -12.39 -15.74 -4.08
N ALA A 79 -11.33 -15.76 -3.28
CA ALA A 79 -10.38 -16.87 -3.21
C ALA A 79 -11.04 -18.15 -2.65
N ASN A 80 -11.88 -18.03 -1.61
CA ASN A 80 -12.65 -19.15 -1.08
C ASN A 80 -13.67 -19.67 -2.09
N ARG A 81 -14.36 -18.79 -2.81
CA ARG A 81 -15.31 -19.16 -3.87
C ARG A 81 -14.67 -19.98 -4.99
N ARG A 82 -13.34 -19.93 -5.11
CA ARG A 82 -12.52 -20.64 -6.10
C ARG A 82 -11.69 -21.78 -5.49
N ASP A 83 -11.92 -22.11 -4.23
CA ASP A 83 -11.21 -23.18 -3.50
C ASP A 83 -9.67 -23.00 -3.47
N LEU A 84 -9.18 -21.75 -3.38
CA LEU A 84 -7.73 -21.43 -3.43
C LEU A 84 -7.02 -21.46 -2.05
N ASN A 85 -7.61 -22.12 -1.04
CA ASN A 85 -7.04 -22.29 0.30
C ASN A 85 -6.45 -21.00 0.95
N PRO A 86 -7.20 -19.88 1.00
CA PRO A 86 -6.69 -18.60 1.49
C PRO A 86 -6.68 -18.51 3.02
N HIS A 87 -5.66 -17.84 3.56
CA HIS A 87 -5.57 -17.43 4.96
C HIS A 87 -5.52 -15.90 5.01
N LEU A 88 -6.43 -15.27 5.73
CA LEU A 88 -6.55 -13.81 5.79
C LEU A 88 -5.99 -13.26 7.10
N VAL A 89 -5.08 -12.30 7.00
CA VAL A 89 -4.53 -11.58 8.16
C VAL A 89 -4.55 -10.07 7.88
N TYR A 90 -4.89 -9.31 8.92
CA TYR A 90 -4.82 -7.86 8.88
C TYR A 90 -3.67 -7.35 9.72
N SER A 91 -2.98 -6.32 9.24
CA SER A 91 -2.07 -5.59 10.13
C SER A 91 -2.84 -4.79 11.19
N THR A 92 -2.18 -4.47 12.28
CA THR A 92 -2.71 -3.64 13.36
C THR A 92 -1.66 -2.62 13.82
N ARG A 93 -2.11 -1.55 14.44
CA ARG A 93 -1.25 -0.58 15.14
C ARG A 93 -1.23 -0.82 16.65
N ARG A 94 -1.88 -1.89 17.13
CA ARG A 94 -1.86 -2.28 18.54
C ARG A 94 -0.53 -2.98 18.85
N PRO A 95 0.07 -2.73 20.03
CA PRO A 95 1.31 -3.39 20.44
C PRO A 95 1.03 -4.84 20.84
N ILE A 96 1.03 -5.74 19.85
CA ILE A 96 0.84 -7.18 20.02
C ILE A 96 2.03 -7.94 19.41
N PRO A 97 2.25 -9.22 19.74
CA PRO A 97 3.25 -10.03 19.07
C PRO A 97 2.96 -10.16 17.57
N GLY A 98 4.01 -10.09 16.75
CA GLY A 98 3.90 -10.25 15.30
C GLY A 98 5.07 -9.63 14.55
N ILE A 99 4.96 -9.59 13.22
CA ILE A 99 5.98 -9.05 12.32
C ILE A 99 5.78 -7.52 12.22
N ALA A 100 6.74 -6.75 12.73
CA ALA A 100 6.69 -5.29 12.69
C ALA A 100 7.22 -4.75 11.35
N PHE A 101 6.53 -3.77 10.77
CA PHE A 101 6.95 -3.07 9.54
C PHE A 101 6.48 -1.62 9.54
N ASN A 102 7.07 -0.79 8.68
CA ASN A 102 6.92 0.66 8.69
C ASN A 102 6.13 1.19 7.49
N GLU A 103 5.03 1.88 7.78
CA GLU A 103 4.35 2.79 6.87
C GLU A 103 4.96 4.20 7.02
N ARG A 104 6.06 4.48 6.31
CA ARG A 104 6.87 5.74 6.42
C ARG A 104 6.12 7.03 6.08
N HIS A 105 4.82 6.96 5.85
CA HIS A 105 3.96 8.00 5.32
C HIS A 105 2.67 8.18 6.12
N SER A 106 2.42 7.45 7.20
CA SER A 106 1.29 7.69 8.09
C SER A 106 1.72 8.36 9.39
N HIS A 107 0.77 8.98 10.10
CA HIS A 107 1.00 9.64 11.39
C HIS A 107 1.24 8.64 12.55
N GLY A 108 1.15 7.33 12.28
CA GLY A 108 1.51 6.23 13.17
C GLY A 108 2.19 5.13 12.34
N PRO A 109 3.51 5.23 12.09
CA PRO A 109 4.20 4.46 11.06
C PRO A 109 4.34 2.98 11.38
N ASP A 110 4.16 2.59 12.64
CA ASP A 110 4.43 1.22 13.09
C ASP A 110 3.19 0.36 12.91
N HIS A 111 3.32 -0.65 12.05
CA HIS A 111 2.35 -1.72 11.88
C HIS A 111 2.92 -3.02 12.40
N ILE A 112 2.03 -3.88 12.88
CA ILE A 112 2.33 -5.26 13.26
C ILE A 112 1.40 -6.17 12.49
N LEU A 113 1.95 -7.19 11.83
CA LEU A 113 1.18 -8.30 11.27
C LEU A 113 1.15 -9.45 12.29
N PRO A 114 0.00 -9.76 12.92
CA PRO A 114 -0.12 -10.83 13.91
C PRO A 114 -0.17 -12.20 13.22
N LEU A 115 0.98 -12.63 12.71
CA LEU A 115 1.14 -13.90 12.03
C LEU A 115 1.72 -14.94 12.99
N THR A 116 1.08 -16.10 13.08
CA THR A 116 1.48 -17.21 13.97
C THR A 116 1.92 -18.46 13.21
N ASP A 117 1.54 -18.60 11.94
CA ASP A 117 1.95 -19.70 11.06
C ASP A 117 2.98 -19.18 10.04
N CYS A 118 4.02 -19.98 9.80
CA CYS A 118 5.15 -19.61 8.94
C CYS A 118 5.19 -20.36 7.59
N CYS A 119 4.19 -21.19 7.28
CA CYS A 119 4.22 -22.05 6.08
C CYS A 119 3.57 -21.41 4.82
N PHE A 120 3.87 -20.14 4.53
CA PHE A 120 3.33 -19.45 3.36
C PHE A 120 4.42 -19.08 2.35
N LYS A 121 4.24 -19.55 1.11
CA LYS A 121 5.12 -19.25 -0.03
C LYS A 121 4.52 -18.24 -1.00
N GLU A 122 3.19 -18.14 -1.03
CA GLU A 122 2.41 -17.22 -1.87
C GLU A 122 1.70 -16.18 -0.99
N ILE A 123 2.06 -14.91 -1.17
CA ILE A 123 1.54 -13.79 -0.39
C ILE A 123 0.75 -12.84 -1.29
N TRP A 124 -0.49 -12.54 -0.93
CA TRP A 124 -1.33 -11.57 -1.62
C TRP A 124 -1.51 -10.33 -0.74
N ILE A 125 -0.92 -9.21 -1.14
CA ILE A 125 -1.10 -7.93 -0.44
C ILE A 125 -2.20 -7.16 -1.14
N VAL A 126 -3.30 -6.87 -0.44
CA VAL A 126 -4.52 -6.31 -1.05
C VAL A 126 -4.88 -4.98 -0.39
N GLU A 127 -4.80 -3.90 -1.16
CA GLU A 127 -4.99 -2.51 -0.68
C GLU A 127 -5.98 -1.72 -1.55
N ASP A 128 -6.42 -0.55 -1.07
CA ASP A 128 -7.20 0.38 -1.89
C ASP A 128 -6.31 1.13 -2.89
N GLU A 129 -5.13 1.60 -2.47
CA GLU A 129 -4.16 2.26 -3.33
C GLU A 129 -2.71 1.85 -3.05
N ILE A 130 -1.86 1.96 -4.06
CA ILE A 130 -0.40 1.97 -3.89
C ILE A 130 0.17 3.32 -4.34
N THR A 131 0.93 3.97 -3.45
CA THR A 131 1.46 5.32 -3.69
C THR A 131 2.94 5.32 -4.04
N SER A 132 3.83 5.17 -3.07
CA SER A 132 5.28 5.05 -3.31
C SER A 132 5.74 3.59 -3.42
N GLY A 133 4.94 2.64 -2.95
CA GLY A 133 5.30 1.24 -2.80
C GLY A 133 6.20 0.94 -1.59
N ASN A 134 6.65 1.95 -0.84
CA ASN A 134 7.59 1.75 0.27
C ASN A 134 7.00 0.90 1.41
N THR A 135 5.73 1.09 1.75
CA THR A 135 5.07 0.31 2.81
C THR A 135 5.01 -1.17 2.44
N VAL A 136 4.58 -1.46 1.21
CA VAL A 136 4.51 -2.81 0.67
C VAL A 136 5.90 -3.44 0.60
N LEU A 137 6.91 -2.67 0.18
CA LEU A 137 8.29 -3.14 0.14
C LEU A 137 8.84 -3.48 1.53
N ASP A 138 8.58 -2.63 2.53
CA ASP A 138 9.01 -2.86 3.92
C ASP A 138 8.33 -4.11 4.48
N LEU A 139 7.03 -4.31 4.18
CA LEU A 139 6.29 -5.51 4.54
C LEU A 139 6.88 -6.76 3.87
N ILE A 140 7.14 -6.74 2.56
CA ILE A 140 7.74 -7.88 1.84
C ILE A 140 9.08 -8.26 2.47
N ASN A 141 9.92 -7.26 2.74
CA ASN A 141 11.23 -7.49 3.37
C ASN A 141 11.08 -8.15 4.74
N LYS A 142 10.15 -7.63 5.54
CA LYS A 142 9.90 -8.16 6.87
C LYS A 142 9.32 -9.56 6.81
N LEU A 143 8.36 -9.84 5.94
CA LEU A 143 7.85 -11.19 5.78
C LEU A 143 8.95 -12.17 5.32
N ASN A 144 9.83 -11.77 4.41
CA ASN A 144 10.94 -12.60 3.92
C ASN A 144 11.99 -12.92 5.00
N GLU A 145 12.04 -12.15 6.09
CA GLU A 145 12.89 -12.49 7.25
C GLU A 145 12.32 -13.67 8.08
N TYR A 146 11.01 -13.95 7.97
CA TYR A 146 10.31 -14.96 8.78
C TYR A 146 9.70 -16.12 7.97
N LEU A 147 9.50 -15.93 6.67
CA LEU A 147 8.80 -16.86 5.77
C LEU A 147 9.68 -17.17 4.55
N GLU A 148 9.57 -18.40 4.03
CA GLU A 148 10.19 -18.82 2.76
C GLU A 148 9.32 -18.38 1.56
N ILE A 149 9.25 -17.07 1.32
CA ILE A 149 8.39 -16.51 0.29
C ILE A 149 8.99 -16.77 -1.09
N GLU A 150 8.17 -17.29 -2.00
CA GLU A 150 8.54 -17.44 -3.42
C GLU A 150 7.82 -16.40 -4.28
N ARG A 151 6.58 -16.04 -3.92
CA ARG A 151 5.73 -15.16 -4.71
C ARG A 151 4.98 -14.14 -3.88
N VAL A 152 4.93 -12.92 -4.41
CA VAL A 152 4.09 -11.85 -3.91
C VAL A 152 3.22 -11.30 -5.05
N ARG A 153 1.91 -11.26 -4.84
CA ARG A 153 0.96 -10.58 -5.71
C ARG A 153 0.37 -9.40 -4.98
N ILE A 154 0.52 -8.21 -5.54
CA ILE A 154 -0.04 -6.99 -4.96
C ILE A 154 -1.28 -6.63 -5.76
N PHE A 155 -2.43 -6.58 -5.11
CA PHE A 155 -3.69 -6.13 -5.69
C PHE A 155 -4.04 -4.77 -5.12
N ALA A 156 -4.30 -3.80 -6.00
CA ALA A 156 -4.77 -2.49 -5.57
C ALA A 156 -5.77 -1.91 -6.55
N PHE A 157 -6.71 -1.11 -6.06
CA PHE A 157 -7.69 -0.44 -6.92
C PHE A 157 -7.12 0.79 -7.65
N ALA A 158 -6.05 1.39 -7.11
CA ALA A 158 -5.31 2.48 -7.75
C ALA A 158 -3.79 2.31 -7.60
N ASP A 159 -3.04 2.74 -8.62
CA ASP A 159 -1.58 2.81 -8.62
C ASP A 159 -1.11 4.22 -8.99
N PHE A 160 -0.61 4.92 -7.97
CA PHE A 160 -0.07 6.26 -8.09
C PHE A 160 1.46 6.31 -8.14
N ARG A 161 2.13 5.14 -8.22
CA ARG A 161 3.58 5.08 -8.36
C ARG A 161 4.02 5.68 -9.69
N SER A 162 5.17 6.33 -9.67
CA SER A 162 5.91 6.63 -10.91
C SER A 162 6.51 5.35 -11.50
N SER A 163 6.87 5.35 -12.78
CA SER A 163 7.56 4.22 -13.40
C SER A 163 8.83 3.81 -12.65
N GLN A 164 9.56 4.79 -12.09
CA GLN A 164 10.75 4.53 -11.28
C GLN A 164 10.40 3.81 -9.97
N GLN A 165 9.31 4.20 -9.30
CA GLN A 165 8.87 3.54 -8.06
C GLN A 165 8.36 2.12 -8.34
N SER A 166 7.63 1.93 -9.45
CA SER A 166 7.20 0.60 -9.88
C SER A 166 8.39 -0.31 -10.19
N GLN A 167 9.35 0.17 -10.97
CA GLN A 167 10.57 -0.59 -11.29
C GLN A 167 11.42 -0.87 -10.04
N HIS A 168 11.50 0.08 -9.11
CA HIS A 168 12.22 -0.11 -7.86
C HIS A 168 11.66 -1.29 -7.05
N LEU A 169 10.33 -1.35 -6.89
CA LEU A 169 9.67 -2.43 -6.15
C LEU A 169 9.95 -3.81 -6.77
N ILE A 170 9.81 -3.94 -8.09
CA ILE A 170 10.04 -5.20 -8.80
C ILE A 170 11.51 -5.61 -8.73
N SER A 171 12.43 -4.69 -9.08
CA SER A 171 13.87 -4.97 -9.04
C SER A 171 14.40 -5.28 -7.63
N TYR A 172 13.76 -4.76 -6.59
CA TYR A 172 14.11 -5.10 -5.22
C TYR A 172 13.64 -6.51 -4.87
N ALA A 173 12.39 -6.87 -5.18
CA ALA A 173 11.87 -8.21 -4.93
C ALA A 173 12.70 -9.28 -5.65
N GLU A 174 13.09 -9.03 -6.91
CA GLU A 174 13.99 -9.90 -7.67
C GLU A 174 15.35 -10.11 -6.98
N LYS A 175 15.93 -9.05 -6.37
CA LYS A 175 17.21 -9.16 -5.65
C LYS A 175 17.14 -10.07 -4.42
N ILE A 176 15.97 -10.22 -3.83
CA ILE A 176 15.72 -11.14 -2.71
C ILE A 176 15.07 -12.44 -3.17
N ASN A 177 15.11 -12.73 -4.48
CA ASN A 177 14.58 -13.95 -5.11
C ASN A 177 13.06 -14.16 -4.96
N ILE A 178 12.29 -13.07 -4.84
CA ILE A 178 10.83 -13.12 -4.79
C ILE A 178 10.26 -12.70 -6.14
N CYS A 179 9.40 -13.53 -6.71
CA CYS A 179 8.59 -13.15 -7.87
C CYS A 179 7.48 -12.21 -7.42
N CYS A 180 7.60 -10.92 -7.73
CA CYS A 180 6.64 -9.90 -7.34
C CYS A 180 5.86 -9.38 -8.55
N THR A 181 4.53 -9.39 -8.47
CA THR A 181 3.64 -8.84 -9.51
C THR A 181 2.65 -7.85 -8.92
N VAL A 182 2.21 -6.87 -9.72
CA VAL A 182 1.27 -5.84 -9.29
C VAL A 182 0.08 -5.76 -10.25
N HIS A 183 -1.10 -5.96 -9.70
CA HIS A 183 -2.37 -6.08 -10.40
C HIS A 183 -3.27 -4.91 -10.02
N THR A 184 -3.42 -3.95 -10.94
CA THR A 184 -4.28 -2.79 -10.77
C THR A 184 -5.17 -2.56 -11.99
N PRO A 185 -6.39 -2.01 -11.82
CA PRO A 185 -7.23 -1.63 -12.95
C PRO A 185 -6.54 -0.57 -13.82
N ALA A 186 -6.71 -0.66 -15.13
CA ALA A 186 -6.13 0.31 -16.08
C ALA A 186 -6.65 1.74 -15.85
N LEU A 187 -7.83 1.89 -15.25
CA LEU A 187 -8.49 3.18 -15.01
C LEU A 187 -7.75 4.12 -14.04
N PHE A 188 -6.95 3.58 -13.12
CA PHE A 188 -6.28 4.37 -12.07
C PHE A 188 -4.77 4.14 -12.00
N ARG A 189 -4.13 4.04 -13.16
CA ARG A 189 -2.69 4.33 -13.28
C ARG A 189 -2.54 5.82 -13.48
N LYS A 190 -1.78 6.49 -12.60
CA LYS A 190 -1.50 7.94 -12.63
C LYS A 190 -1.58 8.50 -14.05
N GLN A 191 -2.70 9.14 -14.43
CA GLN A 191 -2.74 9.97 -15.63
C GLN A 191 -1.57 10.93 -15.47
N LYS A 192 -0.64 10.94 -16.43
CA LYS A 192 0.59 11.75 -16.42
C LYS A 192 0.33 13.05 -15.66
N GLN A 193 0.80 13.13 -14.41
CA GLN A 193 0.71 14.39 -13.69
C GLN A 193 1.38 15.42 -14.59
N ASN A 194 0.67 16.52 -14.86
CA ASN A 194 1.19 17.60 -15.67
C ASN A 194 2.59 17.95 -15.10
N PRO A 195 3.69 17.88 -15.89
CA PRO A 195 5.06 18.00 -15.37
C PRO A 195 5.29 19.23 -14.48
N LYS A 196 4.48 20.28 -14.71
CA LYS A 196 4.44 21.50 -13.89
C LYS A 196 4.04 21.26 -12.43
N VAL A 197 3.14 20.31 -12.15
CA VAL A 197 2.68 19.97 -10.80
C VAL A 197 3.74 19.16 -10.05
N GLU A 198 4.40 18.19 -10.71
CA GLU A 198 5.52 17.46 -10.11
C GLU A 198 6.70 18.39 -9.79
N ALA A 199 7.04 19.30 -10.71
CA ALA A 199 8.06 20.31 -10.47
C ALA A 199 7.71 21.23 -9.28
N LYS A 200 6.43 21.64 -9.16
CA LYS A 200 5.95 22.45 -8.04
C LYS A 200 6.02 21.70 -6.71
N HIS A 201 5.61 20.42 -6.68
CA HIS A 201 5.66 19.58 -5.47
C HIS A 201 7.10 19.28 -5.04
N GLN A 202 8.01 19.08 -5.99
CA GLN A 202 9.45 18.92 -5.71
C GLN A 202 10.08 20.22 -5.20
N SER A 203 9.72 21.36 -5.79
CA SER A 203 10.16 22.68 -5.34
C SER A 203 9.72 22.95 -3.89
N LEU A 204 8.44 22.74 -3.59
CA LEU A 204 7.92 22.90 -2.21
C LEU A 204 8.62 21.97 -1.21
N LYS A 205 8.85 20.70 -1.58
CA LYS A 205 9.59 19.76 -0.72
C LYS A 205 11.03 20.21 -0.46
N MET A 206 11.72 20.76 -1.47
CA MET A 206 13.08 21.30 -1.31
C MET A 206 13.09 22.55 -0.41
N GLU A 207 12.16 23.48 -0.62
CA GLU A 207 12.04 24.69 0.19
C GLU A 207 11.80 24.37 1.67
N MET A 208 10.88 23.44 1.97
CA MET A 208 10.61 23.02 3.35
C MET A 208 11.81 22.32 3.99
N LYS A 209 12.56 21.50 3.23
CA LYS A 209 13.78 20.87 3.72
C LYS A 209 14.85 21.90 4.06
N GLN A 210 14.99 22.94 3.24
CA GLN A 210 15.92 24.05 3.49
C GLN A 210 15.49 24.89 4.69
N GLN A 211 14.19 25.17 4.85
CA GLN A 211 13.66 25.89 6.02
C GLN A 211 13.90 25.11 7.32
N LYS A 212 13.66 23.79 7.31
CA LYS A 212 13.93 22.94 8.48
C LYS A 212 15.41 22.96 8.86
N LEU A 213 16.31 22.85 7.88
CA LEU A 213 17.76 22.90 8.10
C LEU A 213 18.21 24.27 8.65
N LYS A 214 17.61 25.37 8.18
CA LYS A 214 17.87 26.72 8.70
C LYS A 214 17.39 26.87 10.14
N MET A 215 16.22 26.33 10.50
CA MET A 215 15.72 26.35 11.87
C MET A 215 16.61 25.54 12.81
N GLU A 216 17.04 24.34 12.40
CA GLU A 216 17.96 23.49 13.18
C GLU A 216 19.30 24.19 13.45
N LYS A 217 19.89 24.84 12.43
CA LYS A 217 21.12 25.63 12.59
C LYS A 217 20.94 26.83 13.52
N LYS A 218 19.80 27.53 13.43
CA LYS A 218 19.48 28.66 14.32
C LYS A 218 19.34 28.21 15.77
N GLN A 219 18.68 27.07 16.00
CA GLN A 219 18.53 26.48 17.33
C GLN A 219 19.87 26.00 17.91
N GLN A 220 20.77 25.44 17.09
CA GLN A 220 22.12 25.08 17.53
C GLN A 220 22.94 26.31 17.93
N LYS A 221 22.88 27.40 17.16
CA LYS A 221 23.59 28.65 17.47
C LYS A 221 23.12 29.28 18.79
N LEU A 222 21.80 29.35 19.00
CA LEU A 222 21.19 29.82 20.25
C LEU A 222 21.56 28.97 21.47
N LYS A 223 21.79 27.66 21.29
CA LYS A 223 22.26 26.77 22.36
C LYS A 223 23.74 26.96 22.70
N MET A 224 24.57 27.38 21.75
CA MET A 224 25.98 27.69 21.99
C MET A 224 26.15 29.06 22.66
N GLU A 225 25.36 30.06 22.28
CA GLU A 225 25.38 31.40 22.88
C GLU A 225 24.86 31.43 24.33
N LYS A 226 24.01 30.47 24.73
CA LYS A 226 23.54 30.31 26.13
C LYS A 226 24.48 29.52 27.04
N LYS A 227 25.60 29.02 26.50
CA LYS A 227 26.63 28.26 27.25
C LYS A 227 27.91 29.06 27.52
N GLN A 228 27.96 30.32 27.09
CA GLN A 228 28.96 31.33 27.48
C GLN A 228 28.35 32.25 28.52
#